data_AF-A0AAD9L2N4-F1
#
_entry.id   AF-A0AAD9L2N4-F1
#
_cell.length_a   1.000
_cell.length_b   1.000
_cell.length_c   1.000
_cell.angle_alpha   90.00
_cell.angle_beta   90.00
_cell.angle_gamma   90.00
#
_symmetry.space_group_name_H-M   'P 1'
#
loop_
_entity.id
_entity.type
_entity.pdbx_description
1 polymer ?
#
loop_
_entity_poly.entity_id
_entity_poly.type
_entity_poly.pdbx_seq_one_letter_code
_entity_poly.pdbx_strand_id
1 'polypeptide(L)'
;MMLKMKTTADDCCCGSMVVVSGLSVAKKYRRAYLRKIRRKEYRKLKAVVPSVAHKEKVSKVTVIEEAIKYIDELHDALADRLNIQQNSNESTKQLDLADLVKSFLASSLPDRRLPVVLQRRHTYEKPLQQPMASRGWTMDDKVPKARS
;
A
#
# COMPACT_ATOMS: atom_id res chain seq x y z
N MET A 1 -33.58 10.37 23.61
CA MET A 1 -32.24 10.99 23.74
C MET A 1 -31.55 10.93 22.39
N MET A 2 -31.40 12.08 21.72
CA MET A 2 -30.80 12.16 20.38
C MET A 2 -29.27 12.01 20.47
N LEU A 3 -28.74 10.95 19.87
CA LEU A 3 -27.29 10.79 19.67
C LEU A 3 -26.83 11.76 18.57
N LYS A 4 -26.23 12.88 18.99
CA LYS A 4 -25.53 13.81 18.09
C LYS A 4 -24.32 13.10 17.48
N MET A 5 -24.41 12.77 16.19
CA MET A 5 -23.26 12.31 15.42
C MET A 5 -22.27 13.47 15.25
N LYS A 6 -21.09 13.36 15.89
CA LYS A 6 -19.96 14.25 15.66
C LYS A 6 -19.24 13.81 14.39
N THR A 7 -19.51 14.49 13.27
CA THR A 7 -18.67 14.42 12.08
C THR A 7 -17.44 15.31 12.33
N THR A 8 -16.27 14.68 12.54
CA THR A 8 -15.00 15.42 12.59
C THR A 8 -14.62 15.87 11.19
N ALA A 9 -14.86 17.14 10.93
CA ALA A 9 -14.47 17.86 9.73
C ALA A 9 -12.94 18.06 9.69
N ASP A 10 -12.19 17.11 9.15
CA ASP A 10 -10.74 17.27 8.89
C ASP A 10 -10.36 17.06 7.40
N ASP A 11 -11.35 17.09 6.51
CA ASP A 11 -11.16 16.91 5.07
C ASP A 11 -11.52 18.17 4.28
N CYS A 12 -10.88 19.31 4.58
CA CYS A 12 -10.84 20.43 3.63
C CYS A 12 -9.45 21.04 3.58
N CYS A 13 -8.76 20.77 2.47
CA CYS A 13 -7.74 21.67 1.92
C CYS A 13 -7.96 21.71 0.41
N CYS A 14 -8.93 22.53 0.00
CA CYS A 14 -8.99 23.11 -1.33
C CYS A 14 -7.75 24.02 -1.50
N GLY A 15 -6.77 23.56 -2.26
CA GLY A 15 -5.59 24.34 -2.61
C GLY A 15 -5.57 24.64 -4.10
N SER A 16 -6.03 25.84 -4.44
CA SER A 16 -5.92 26.55 -5.72
C SER A 16 -6.56 25.91 -6.97
N MET A 17 -7.65 26.51 -7.44
CA MET A 17 -8.14 26.38 -8.83
C MET A 17 -7.15 27.12 -9.74
N VAL A 18 -6.10 26.42 -10.18
CA VAL A 18 -5.35 26.86 -11.35
C VAL A 18 -5.86 26.07 -12.54
N VAL A 19 -6.37 26.79 -13.53
CA VAL A 19 -6.91 26.28 -14.80
C VAL A 19 -5.78 25.57 -15.54
N VAL A 20 -5.81 24.23 -15.66
CA VAL A 20 -4.77 23.51 -16.41
C VAL A 20 -5.34 22.28 -17.12
N SER A 21 -4.89 22.10 -18.37
CA SER A 21 -5.13 21.03 -19.35
C SER A 21 -5.07 19.60 -18.78
N GLY A 22 -5.73 18.62 -19.43
CA GLY A 22 -6.00 17.27 -18.90
C GLY A 22 -4.83 16.46 -18.31
N LEU A 23 -3.58 16.68 -18.75
CA LEU A 23 -2.37 16.08 -18.14
C LEU A 23 -2.10 16.55 -16.71
N SER A 24 -2.50 17.79 -16.38
CA SER A 24 -2.37 18.36 -15.04
C SER A 24 -3.37 17.77 -14.05
N VAL A 25 -4.53 17.35 -14.54
CA VAL A 25 -5.61 16.76 -13.75
C VAL A 25 -5.17 15.37 -13.25
N ALA A 26 -4.59 14.54 -14.13
CA ALA A 26 -3.98 13.26 -13.72
C ALA A 26 -2.86 13.44 -12.68
N LYS A 27 -1.98 14.43 -12.86
CA LYS A 27 -0.94 14.78 -11.88
C LYS A 27 -1.54 15.21 -10.53
N LYS A 28 -2.65 15.97 -10.54
CA LYS A 28 -3.38 16.40 -9.34
C LYS A 28 -3.99 15.21 -8.59
N TYR A 29 -4.64 14.28 -9.30
CA TYR A 29 -5.17 13.05 -8.72
C TYR A 29 -4.08 12.19 -8.08
N ARG A 30 -2.94 12.02 -8.77
CA ARG A 30 -1.78 11.30 -8.22
C ARG A 30 -1.27 11.94 -6.92
N ARG A 31 -1.11 13.27 -6.89
CA ARG A 31 -0.66 14.00 -5.69
C ARG A 31 -1.65 13.84 -4.53
N ALA A 32 -2.95 13.95 -4.80
CA ALA A 32 -4.00 13.77 -3.81
C ALA A 32 -4.00 12.34 -3.24
N TYR A 33 -3.87 11.33 -4.09
CA TYR A 33 -3.77 9.93 -3.72
C TYR A 33 -2.56 9.67 -2.80
N LEU A 34 -1.37 10.14 -3.18
CA LEU A 34 -0.18 10.01 -2.34
C LEU A 34 -0.31 10.74 -1.00
N ARG A 35 -0.97 11.92 -0.97
CA ARG A 35 -1.27 12.62 0.28
C ARG A 35 -2.22 11.81 1.17
N LYS A 36 -3.21 11.11 0.58
CA LYS A 36 -4.12 10.23 1.32
C LYS A 36 -3.37 9.04 1.93
N ILE A 37 -2.50 8.39 1.17
CA ILE A 37 -1.64 7.30 1.67
C ILE A 37 -0.77 7.80 2.81
N ARG A 38 -0.02 8.89 2.64
CA ARG A 38 0.86 9.42 3.69
C ARG A 38 0.10 9.74 4.99
N ARG A 39 -1.13 10.29 4.88
CA ARG A 39 -1.99 10.53 6.04
C ARG A 39 -2.41 9.23 6.73
N LYS A 40 -2.77 8.20 5.95
CA LYS A 40 -3.15 6.87 6.46
C LYS A 40 -1.99 6.21 7.20
N GLU A 41 -0.81 6.19 6.58
CA GLU A 41 0.38 5.56 7.17
C GLU A 41 0.85 6.31 8.42
N TYR A 42 0.82 7.64 8.43
CA TYR A 42 1.12 8.42 9.63
C TYR A 42 0.18 8.08 10.80
N ARG A 43 -1.15 7.98 10.53
CA ARG A 43 -2.14 7.61 11.56
C ARG A 43 -1.91 6.19 12.10
N LYS A 44 -1.60 5.24 11.22
CA LYS A 44 -1.27 3.87 11.61
C LYS A 44 -0.04 3.82 12.49
N LEU A 45 1.06 4.47 12.06
CA LEU A 45 2.30 4.50 12.83
C LEU A 45 2.06 5.11 14.22
N LYS A 46 1.36 6.24 14.28
CA LYS A 46 1.00 6.87 15.55
C LYS A 46 0.17 5.95 16.47
N ALA A 47 -0.74 5.15 15.91
CA ALA A 47 -1.58 4.26 16.70
C ALA A 47 -0.85 3.05 17.28
N VAL A 48 0.24 2.58 16.64
CA VAL A 48 1.00 1.41 17.11
C VAL A 48 2.11 1.77 18.10
N VAL A 49 2.56 3.02 18.12
CA VAL A 49 3.62 3.48 19.02
C VAL A 49 2.99 3.96 20.35
N PRO A 50 3.20 3.26 21.47
CA PRO A 50 2.47 3.51 22.72
C PRO A 50 2.64 4.94 23.26
N SER A 51 3.86 5.49 23.19
CA SER A 51 4.18 6.81 23.76
C SER A 51 3.52 7.99 23.04
N VAL A 52 3.02 7.79 21.81
CA VAL A 52 2.37 8.83 20.99
C VAL A 52 0.93 8.52 20.62
N ALA A 53 0.44 7.31 20.88
CA ALA A 53 -0.91 6.87 20.52
C ALA A 53 -2.02 7.75 21.12
N HIS A 54 -1.87 8.14 22.38
CA HIS A 54 -2.86 8.94 23.11
C HIS A 54 -2.74 10.46 22.90
N LYS A 55 -1.65 10.93 22.31
CA LYS A 55 -1.38 12.37 22.15
C LYS A 55 -2.12 12.89 20.93
N GLU A 56 -2.93 13.95 21.05
CA GLU A 56 -3.73 14.46 19.93
C GLU A 56 -2.86 15.05 18.81
N LYS A 57 -1.97 15.98 19.16
CA LYS A 57 -1.08 16.70 18.23
C LYS A 57 0.37 16.33 18.49
N VAL A 58 1.00 15.65 17.52
CA VAL A 58 2.39 15.24 17.58
C VAL A 58 3.05 15.56 16.24
N SER A 59 4.30 16.03 16.26
CA SER A 59 5.04 16.29 15.03
C SER A 59 5.35 14.96 14.30
N LYS A 60 5.57 15.02 12.98
CA LYS A 60 5.97 13.82 12.22
C LYS A 60 7.32 13.27 12.65
N VAL A 61 8.26 14.16 12.98
CA VAL A 61 9.61 13.81 13.42
C VAL A 61 9.53 13.05 14.73
N THR A 62 8.78 13.59 15.70
CA THR A 62 8.60 12.94 17.01
C THR A 62 7.94 11.56 16.89
N VAL A 63 6.95 11.38 16.01
CA VAL A 63 6.36 10.03 15.81
C VAL A 63 7.40 9.03 15.28
N ILE A 64 8.36 9.48 14.45
CA ILE A 64 9.42 8.62 13.92
C ILE A 64 10.45 8.31 15.01
N GLU A 65 10.91 9.32 15.76
CA GLU A 65 11.88 9.14 16.85
C GLU A 65 11.35 8.16 17.90
N GLU A 66 10.09 8.32 18.31
CA GLU A 66 9.46 7.45 19.29
C GLU A 66 9.21 6.04 18.73
N ALA A 67 8.97 5.92 17.42
CA ALA A 67 8.85 4.61 16.78
C ALA A 67 10.18 3.84 16.79
N ILE A 68 11.31 4.52 16.57
CA ILE A 68 12.64 3.91 16.60
C ILE A 68 12.92 3.37 18.00
N LYS A 69 12.71 4.19 19.04
CA LYS A 69 12.87 3.75 20.44
C LYS A 69 12.02 2.53 20.76
N TYR A 70 10.77 2.52 20.33
CA TYR A 70 9.88 1.39 20.59
C TYR A 70 10.33 0.10 19.87
N ILE A 71 10.92 0.22 18.67
CA ILE A 71 11.52 -0.94 17.99
C ILE A 71 12.71 -1.47 18.80
N ASP A 72 13.58 -0.59 19.29
CA ASP A 72 14.75 -0.98 20.08
C ASP A 72 14.34 -1.67 21.39
N GLU A 73 13.37 -1.11 22.12
CA GLU A 73 12.82 -1.72 23.34
C GLU A 73 12.23 -3.13 23.08
N LEU A 74 11.53 -3.31 21.96
CA LEU A 74 10.99 -4.61 21.58
C LEU A 74 12.10 -5.60 21.18
N HIS A 75 13.15 -5.14 20.51
CA HIS A 75 14.29 -5.97 20.15
C HIS A 75 15.04 -6.44 21.39
N ASP A 76 15.31 -5.55 22.34
CA ASP A 76 15.97 -5.89 23.60
C ASP A 76 15.11 -6.89 24.41
N ALA A 77 13.81 -6.62 24.54
CA ALA A 77 12.89 -7.52 25.24
C ALA A 77 12.79 -8.91 24.59
N LEU A 78 12.96 -9.02 23.27
CA LEU A 78 13.00 -10.30 22.56
C LEU A 78 14.34 -11.01 22.78
N ALA A 79 15.46 -10.29 22.69
CA ALA A 79 16.80 -10.83 22.91
C ALA A 79 16.93 -11.40 24.33
N ASP A 80 16.45 -10.67 25.34
CA ASP A 80 16.46 -11.12 26.73
C ASP A 80 15.69 -12.42 26.93
N ARG A 81 14.50 -12.54 26.34
CA ARG A 81 13.68 -13.76 26.43
C ARG A 81 14.38 -14.96 25.79
N LEU A 82 15.01 -14.76 24.64
CA LEU A 82 15.74 -15.82 23.95
C LEU A 82 17.00 -16.24 24.73
N ASN A 83 17.72 -15.29 25.32
CA ASN A 83 18.89 -15.57 26.17
C ASN A 83 18.49 -16.33 27.44
N ILE A 84 17.38 -15.94 28.09
CA ILE A 84 16.82 -16.66 29.25
C ILE A 84 16.48 -18.10 28.87
N GLN A 85 15.88 -18.31 27.69
CA GLN A 85 15.56 -19.66 27.21
C GLN A 85 16.81 -20.51 26.92
N GLN A 86 17.89 -19.91 26.40
CA GLN A 86 19.14 -20.63 26.19
C GLN A 86 19.77 -21.09 27.51
N ASN A 87 19.79 -20.23 28.53
CA ASN A 87 20.34 -20.56 29.84
C ASN A 87 19.48 -21.58 30.62
N SER A 88 18.15 -21.58 30.44
CA SER A 88 17.27 -22.59 31.05
C SER A 88 17.35 -23.96 30.37
N ASN A 89 17.76 -24.00 29.10
CA ASN A 89 17.80 -25.22 28.29
C ASN A 89 19.20 -25.87 28.24
N GLU A 90 20.23 -25.24 28.83
CA GLU A 90 21.60 -25.75 28.86
C GLU A 90 21.77 -27.03 29.70
N SER A 91 20.75 -27.41 30.49
CA SER A 91 20.69 -28.74 31.13
C SER A 91 20.18 -29.86 30.21
N THR A 92 19.73 -29.55 28.98
CA THR A 92 19.31 -30.56 28.01
C THR A 92 19.70 -30.22 26.57
N LYS A 93 20.91 -30.66 26.21
CA LYS A 93 21.31 -31.22 24.90
C LYS A 93 21.16 -30.33 23.67
N GLN A 94 22.33 -29.93 23.14
CA GLN A 94 22.72 -29.90 21.73
C GLN A 94 21.62 -30.33 20.74
N LEU A 95 20.70 -29.40 20.44
CA LEU A 95 19.73 -29.52 19.36
C LEU A 95 19.96 -28.35 18.41
N ASP A 96 20.02 -28.68 17.13
CA ASP A 96 20.48 -27.82 16.06
C ASP A 96 19.65 -26.54 15.99
N LEU A 97 20.27 -25.39 16.22
CA LEU A 97 19.64 -24.06 16.25
C LEU A 97 18.78 -23.79 15.00
N ALA A 98 19.17 -24.39 13.88
CA ALA A 98 18.44 -24.30 12.61
C ALA A 98 17.00 -24.83 12.70
N ASP A 99 16.74 -25.88 13.49
CA ASP A 99 15.41 -26.49 13.55
C ASP A 99 14.47 -25.74 14.52
N LEU A 100 15.02 -25.08 15.54
CA LEU A 100 14.25 -24.18 16.40
C LEU A 100 13.80 -22.94 15.64
N VAL A 101 14.68 -22.31 14.86
CA VAL A 101 14.33 -21.14 14.04
C VAL A 101 13.31 -21.51 12.96
N LYS A 102 13.44 -22.68 12.32
CA LYS A 102 12.44 -23.18 11.36
C LYS A 102 11.06 -23.39 11.99
N SER A 103 10.99 -23.99 13.18
CA SER A 103 9.70 -24.24 13.85
C SER A 103 9.02 -22.95 14.31
N PHE A 104 9.81 -21.96 14.74
CA PHE A 104 9.29 -20.63 15.07
C PHE A 104 8.80 -19.86 13.83
N LEU A 105 9.51 -19.93 12.71
CA LEU A 105 9.07 -19.33 11.44
C LEU A 105 7.83 -20.03 10.86
N ALA A 106 7.72 -21.36 11.01
CA ALA A 106 6.57 -22.13 10.56
C ALA A 106 5.29 -21.82 11.37
N SER A 107 5.42 -21.52 12.67
CA SER A 107 4.30 -21.19 13.54
C SER A 107 3.88 -19.72 13.48
N SER A 108 4.78 -18.81 13.09
CA SER A 108 4.54 -17.35 13.04
C SER A 108 4.04 -16.83 11.69
N LEU A 109 4.00 -17.66 10.64
CA LEU A 109 3.41 -17.31 9.34
C LEU A 109 1.93 -17.74 9.30
N PRO A 110 0.96 -16.82 9.44
CA PRO A 110 -0.41 -17.13 9.08
C PRO A 110 -0.44 -17.47 7.58
N ASP A 111 -1.09 -18.59 7.25
CA ASP A 111 -1.32 -19.13 5.92
C ASP A 111 -1.62 -18.02 4.89
N ARG A 112 -0.57 -17.50 4.24
CA ARG A 112 -0.69 -16.68 3.04
C ARG A 112 -0.80 -17.64 1.86
N ARG A 113 -1.92 -18.36 1.80
CA ARG A 113 -2.55 -18.71 0.52
C ARG A 113 -2.77 -17.40 -0.22
N LEU A 114 -1.81 -17.05 -1.07
CA LEU A 114 -2.03 -16.09 -2.14
C LEU A 114 -3.29 -16.57 -2.87
N PRO A 115 -4.31 -15.72 -3.09
CA PRO A 115 -5.36 -16.08 -4.01
C PRO A 115 -4.68 -16.33 -5.35
N VAL A 116 -4.78 -17.58 -5.80
CA VAL A 116 -4.53 -17.98 -7.18
C VAL A 116 -5.18 -16.92 -8.05
N VAL A 117 -4.35 -16.22 -8.82
CA VAL A 117 -4.82 -15.39 -9.93
C VAL A 117 -5.62 -16.34 -10.82
N LEU A 118 -6.94 -16.26 -10.70
CA LEU A 118 -7.86 -17.01 -11.52
C LEU A 118 -7.62 -16.52 -12.95
N GLN A 119 -6.89 -17.34 -13.72
CA GLN A 119 -6.74 -17.21 -15.16
C GLN A 119 -8.15 -17.08 -15.73
N ARG A 120 -8.51 -15.86 -16.11
CA ARG A 120 -9.70 -15.57 -16.91
C ARG A 120 -9.44 -16.13 -18.30
N ARG A 121 -9.61 -17.45 -18.46
CA ARG A 121 -9.83 -18.08 -19.77
C ARG A 121 -11.19 -17.60 -20.24
N HIS A 122 -11.20 -16.50 -21.00
CA HIS A 122 -12.31 -16.21 -21.87
C HIS A 122 -12.12 -17.03 -23.15
N THR A 123 -12.68 -18.23 -23.14
CA THR A 123 -13.13 -18.91 -24.35
C THR A 123 -14.32 -18.13 -24.88
N TYR A 124 -14.11 -17.32 -25.92
CA TYR A 124 -15.20 -16.90 -26.78
C TYR A 124 -15.27 -17.89 -27.93
N GLU A 125 -16.19 -18.84 -27.78
CA GLU A 125 -16.80 -19.59 -28.87
C GLU A 125 -17.37 -18.61 -29.92
N LYS A 126 -17.13 -18.92 -31.19
CA LYS A 126 -17.71 -18.30 -32.38
C LYS A 126 -19.24 -18.41 -32.37
N PRO A 127 -19.94 -17.39 -32.87
CA PRO A 127 -20.97 -17.66 -33.88
C PRO A 127 -20.57 -17.17 -35.27
N LEU A 128 -20.77 -18.06 -36.24
CA LEU A 128 -20.66 -17.86 -37.68
C LEU A 128 -21.80 -16.99 -38.23
N GLN A 129 -21.50 -16.38 -39.39
CA GLN A 129 -22.36 -15.76 -40.41
C GLN A 129 -22.56 -14.24 -40.32
N GLN A 130 -22.37 -13.42 -41.37
CA GLN A 130 -21.75 -13.53 -42.71
C GLN A 130 -21.72 -12.08 -43.30
N PRO A 131 -21.21 -11.83 -44.53
CA PRO A 131 -20.51 -10.59 -44.91
C PRO A 131 -21.43 -9.48 -45.44
N MET A 132 -20.93 -8.25 -45.58
CA MET A 132 -21.04 -7.46 -46.83
C MET A 132 -20.39 -6.07 -46.72
N ALA A 133 -19.79 -5.68 -47.85
CA ALA A 133 -19.57 -4.33 -48.36
C ALA A 133 -18.37 -3.50 -47.85
N SER A 134 -17.21 -3.82 -48.43
CA SER A 134 -16.42 -2.91 -49.28
C SER A 134 -16.85 -1.44 -49.35
N ARG A 135 -16.05 -0.54 -48.77
CA ARG A 135 -15.76 0.82 -49.26
C ARG A 135 -14.32 1.13 -48.82
N GLY A 136 -13.29 1.14 -49.66
CA GLY A 136 -13.27 1.70 -51.01
C GLY A 136 -13.26 3.23 -50.94
N TRP A 137 -12.26 3.82 -50.28
CA TRP A 137 -11.98 5.26 -50.39
C TRP A 137 -10.58 5.42 -50.99
N THR A 138 -10.51 5.29 -52.30
CA THR A 138 -9.52 6.01 -53.10
C THR A 138 -10.09 7.42 -53.32
N MET A 139 -9.38 8.43 -52.87
CA MET A 139 -9.38 9.73 -53.55
C MET A 139 -8.00 10.34 -53.41
N ASP A 140 -7.27 10.24 -54.53
CA ASP A 140 -6.47 11.33 -55.05
C ASP A 140 -7.21 12.66 -54.88
N ASP A 141 -6.53 13.68 -54.36
CA ASP A 141 -6.51 14.99 -55.02
C ASP A 141 -5.49 15.96 -54.37
N LYS A 142 -4.53 16.35 -55.21
CA LYS A 142 -4.00 17.71 -55.41
C LYS A 142 -3.30 18.45 -54.26
N VAL A 143 -1.97 18.43 -54.37
CA VAL A 143 -1.02 19.57 -54.40
C VAL A 143 -1.63 20.98 -54.29
N PRO A 144 -1.02 21.84 -53.45
CA PRO A 144 -0.62 23.17 -53.91
C PRO A 144 0.90 23.38 -53.87
N LYS A 145 1.35 23.99 -54.97
CA LYS A 145 2.71 24.32 -55.39
C LYS A 145 3.31 25.40 -54.49
N ALA A 146 4.45 25.13 -53.88
CA ALA A 146 5.26 26.15 -53.23
C ALA A 146 5.84 27.10 -54.28
N ARG A 147 5.62 28.41 -54.11
CA ARG A 147 6.44 29.47 -54.68
C ARG A 147 7.53 29.79 -53.66
N SER A 148 8.79 29.63 -54.06
CA SER A 148 9.95 30.44 -53.69
C SER A 148 11.08 30.10 -54.64
#